data_AF-A0AAQ4DUY8-F1
#
_entry.id   AF-A0AAQ4DUY8-F1
#
_cell.length_a   1.000
_cell.length_b   1.000
_cell.length_c   1.000
_cell.angle_alpha   90.00
_cell.angle_beta   90.00
_cell.angle_gamma   90.00
#
_symmetry.space_group_name_H-M   'P 1'
#
loop_
_entity.id
_entity.type
_entity.pdbx_description
1 polymer ?
#
loop_
_entity_poly.entity_id
_entity_poly.type
_entity_poly.pdbx_seq_one_letter_code
_entity_poly.pdbx_strand_id
1 'polypeptide(L)'
;MTAVVIASDSRAALMQLRHPDRGIPCVANLSAKLCAVRDRGCDIVLQWVPSHIGLPGNEAADRLAKNAHGDSAIPESDAVTPFDVARNTIHRRLMARHPDPRVASGNSPRLISFVDFGTRARRLLLRIRVGCVWTAERRQRIGGVGDGLCADCGALETVDHLL
;
A
#
# COMPACT_ATOMS: atom_id res chain seq x y z
N MET A 1 24.88 11.12 -24.92
CA MET A 1 24.12 11.00 -23.66
C MET A 1 22.70 10.64 -24.02
N THR A 2 22.23 9.47 -23.59
CA THR A 2 20.84 9.03 -23.81
C THR A 2 20.05 9.36 -22.56
N ALA A 3 18.99 10.15 -22.69
CA ALA A 3 18.09 10.45 -21.58
C ALA A 3 16.86 9.55 -21.66
N VAL A 4 16.51 8.88 -20.56
CA VAL A 4 15.38 7.97 -20.45
C VAL A 4 14.48 8.42 -19.31
N VAL A 5 13.18 8.52 -19.59
CA VAL A 5 12.16 8.76 -18.57
C VAL A 5 11.46 7.45 -18.26
N ILE A 6 11.46 7.05 -16.99
CA ILE A 6 10.71 5.90 -16.49
C ILE A 6 9.49 6.43 -15.73
N ALA A 7 8.30 6.17 -16.26
CA ALA A 7 7.05 6.47 -15.59
C ALA A 7 6.65 5.35 -14.63
N SER A 8 6.19 5.71 -13.42
CA SER A 8 5.65 4.76 -12.44
C SER A 8 4.46 5.37 -11.70
N ASP A 9 3.43 4.56 -11.47
CA ASP A 9 2.29 4.96 -10.65
C ASP A 9 2.49 4.75 -9.14
N SER A 10 3.56 4.04 -8.76
CA SER A 10 3.89 3.77 -7.37
C SER A 10 4.62 4.95 -6.72
N ARG A 11 3.85 5.94 -6.25
CA ARG A 11 4.39 7.05 -5.46
C ARG A 11 5.21 6.56 -4.26
N ALA A 12 4.77 5.49 -3.61
CA ALA A 12 5.47 4.91 -2.46
C ALA A 12 6.86 4.39 -2.84
N ALA A 13 7.00 3.68 -3.96
CA ALA A 13 8.30 3.22 -4.44
C ALA A 13 9.23 4.38 -4.78
N LEU A 14 8.72 5.39 -5.48
CA LEU A 14 9.48 6.60 -5.83
C LEU A 14 9.94 7.38 -4.58
N MET A 15 9.13 7.41 -3.52
CA MET A 15 9.53 8.02 -2.25
C MET A 15 10.62 7.22 -1.54
N GLN A 16 10.54 5.88 -1.53
CA GLN A 16 11.58 5.04 -0.92
C GLN A 16 12.92 5.16 -1.65
N LEU A 17 12.90 5.29 -2.99
CA LEU A 17 14.10 5.50 -3.80
C LEU A 17 14.82 6.83 -3.50
N ARG A 18 14.18 7.81 -2.85
CA ARG A 18 14.87 9.03 -2.40
C ARG A 18 15.76 8.78 -1.17
N HIS A 19 15.50 7.71 -0.43
CA HIS A 19 16.23 7.32 0.77
C HIS A 19 16.50 5.80 0.76
N PRO A 20 17.29 5.31 -0.21
CA PRO A 20 17.46 3.88 -0.45
C PRO A 20 18.05 3.13 0.75
N ASP A 21 18.87 3.80 1.58
CA ASP A 21 19.49 3.23 2.79
C ASP A 21 18.49 2.84 3.88
N ARG A 22 17.26 3.36 3.81
CA ARG A 22 16.16 3.07 4.74
C ARG A 22 15.09 2.18 4.11
N GLY A 23 15.30 1.75 2.87
CA GLY A 23 14.37 0.96 2.10
C GLY A 23 14.46 -0.54 2.40
N ILE A 24 13.48 -1.28 1.89
CA ILE A 24 13.54 -2.76 1.83
C ILE A 24 14.62 -3.20 0.82
N PRO A 25 15.12 -4.46 0.87
CA PRO A 25 16.17 -4.94 -0.04
C PRO A 25 15.90 -4.68 -1.53
N CYS A 26 14.62 -4.73 -1.94
CA CYS A 26 14.20 -4.41 -3.30
C CYS A 26 14.57 -2.98 -3.74
N VAL A 27 14.44 -2.00 -2.84
CA VAL A 27 14.77 -0.59 -3.11
C VAL A 27 16.28 -0.42 -3.25
N ALA A 28 17.07 -1.06 -2.39
CA ALA A 28 18.53 -1.04 -2.47
C ALA A 28 19.01 -1.65 -3.80
N ASN A 29 18.46 -2.82 -4.17
CA ASN A 29 18.77 -3.48 -5.45
C ASN A 29 18.39 -2.61 -6.66
N LEU A 30 17.22 -1.96 -6.62
CA LEU A 30 16.78 -1.06 -7.68
C LEU A 30 17.70 0.18 -7.77
N SER A 31 18.07 0.76 -6.63
CA SER A 31 18.99 1.91 -6.58
C SER A 31 20.36 1.56 -7.18
N ALA A 32 20.93 0.40 -6.83
CA ALA A 32 22.20 -0.06 -7.40
C ALA A 32 22.12 -0.23 -8.92
N LYS A 33 21.02 -0.80 -9.44
CA LYS A 33 20.78 -0.92 -10.89
C LYS A 33 20.66 0.43 -11.57
N LEU A 34 19.96 1.39 -10.98
CA LEU A 34 19.83 2.75 -11.50
C LEU A 34 21.19 3.46 -11.56
N CYS A 35 22.03 3.32 -10.53
CA CYS A 35 23.40 3.85 -10.55
C CYS A 35 24.23 3.21 -11.66
N ALA A 36 24.23 1.88 -11.78
CA ALA A 36 24.99 1.18 -12.81
C ALA A 36 24.60 1.58 -14.25
N VAL A 37 23.34 1.94 -14.49
CA VAL A 37 22.90 2.45 -15.81
C VAL A 37 23.36 3.90 -16.02
N ARG A 38 23.34 4.72 -14.98
CA ARG A 38 23.86 6.10 -15.03
C ARG A 38 25.36 6.14 -15.29
N ASP A 39 26.12 5.25 -14.66
CA ASP A 39 27.58 5.13 -14.86
C ASP A 39 27.95 4.76 -16.30
N ARG A 40 27.01 4.16 -17.05
CA ARG A 40 27.15 3.85 -18.49
C ARG A 40 26.75 5.02 -19.41
N GLY A 41 26.46 6.20 -18.86
CA GLY A 41 26.15 7.42 -19.62
C GLY A 41 24.68 7.58 -20.02
N CYS A 42 23.78 6.83 -19.39
CA CYS A 42 22.34 6.98 -19.55
C CYS A 42 21.75 7.80 -18.40
N ASP A 43 21.22 8.97 -18.70
CA ASP A 43 20.51 9.76 -17.70
C ASP A 43 19.10 9.19 -17.49
N ILE A 44 18.72 8.94 -16.24
CA ILE A 44 17.42 8.35 -15.89
C ILE A 44 16.64 9.31 -15.01
N VAL A 45 15.46 9.69 -15.49
CA VAL A 45 14.45 10.46 -14.76
C VAL A 45 13.29 9.54 -14.37
N LEU A 46 12.93 9.53 -13.08
CA LEU A 46 11.76 8.81 -12.58
C LEU A 46 10.58 9.78 -12.45
N GLN A 47 9.50 9.53 -13.19
CA GLN A 47 8.30 10.37 -13.20
C GLN A 47 7.13 9.63 -12.57
N TRP A 48 6.48 10.28 -11.59
CA TRP A 48 5.22 9.75 -11.07
C TRP A 48 4.06 10.03 -12.03
N VAL A 49 3.20 9.04 -12.25
CA VAL A 49 1.93 9.18 -12.97
C VAL A 49 0.76 8.69 -12.12
N PRO A 50 -0.45 9.26 -12.24
CA PRO A 50 -1.61 8.73 -11.54
C PRO A 50 -2.02 7.35 -12.11
N SER A 51 -2.36 6.42 -11.22
CA SER A 51 -2.89 5.11 -11.60
C SER A 51 -4.38 5.19 -11.97
N HIS A 52 -4.86 4.23 -12.76
CA HIS A 52 -6.28 4.01 -13.09
C HIS A 52 -7.02 5.19 -13.76
N ILE A 53 -6.29 6.02 -14.53
CA ILE A 53 -6.89 7.12 -15.31
C ILE A 53 -6.95 6.86 -16.82
N GLY A 54 -6.72 5.63 -17.28
CA GLY A 54 -6.77 5.33 -18.72
C GLY A 54 -5.45 5.48 -19.48
N LEU A 55 -4.30 5.59 -18.80
CA LEU A 55 -3.00 5.74 -19.48
C LEU A 55 -2.57 4.41 -20.12
N PRO A 56 -2.51 4.29 -21.46
CA PRO A 56 -2.33 2.99 -22.12
C PRO A 56 -1.03 2.28 -21.73
N GLY A 57 0.06 3.04 -21.52
CA GLY A 57 1.34 2.49 -21.09
C GLY A 57 1.30 1.91 -19.67
N ASN A 58 0.63 2.58 -18.73
CA ASN A 58 0.48 2.09 -17.36
C ASN A 58 -0.41 0.85 -17.32
N GLU A 59 -1.52 0.87 -18.05
CA GLU A 59 -2.44 -0.28 -18.13
C GLU A 59 -1.78 -1.49 -18.79
N ALA A 60 -0.94 -1.27 -19.81
CA ALA A 60 -0.13 -2.33 -20.40
C ALA A 60 0.88 -2.90 -19.41
N ALA A 61 1.58 -2.05 -18.64
CA ALA A 61 2.50 -2.48 -17.60
C ALA A 61 1.78 -3.30 -16.51
N ASP A 62 0.62 -2.84 -16.03
CA ASP A 62 -0.20 -3.55 -15.03
C ASP A 62 -0.65 -4.93 -15.53
N ARG A 63 -1.08 -5.02 -16.80
CA ARG A 63 -1.50 -6.28 -17.41
C ARG A 63 -0.33 -7.25 -17.56
N LEU A 64 0.84 -6.77 -17.99
CA LEU A 64 2.05 -7.59 -18.08
C LEU A 64 2.47 -8.10 -16.69
N ALA A 65 2.45 -7.23 -15.67
CA ALA A 65 2.76 -7.62 -14.30
C ALA A 65 1.79 -8.67 -13.75
N LYS A 66 0.49 -8.53 -14.00
CA LYS A 66 -0.53 -9.55 -13.62
C LYS A 66 -0.29 -10.88 -14.32
N ASN A 67 0.00 -10.86 -15.62
CA ASN A 67 0.21 -12.08 -16.39
C ASN A 67 1.50 -12.82 -15.99
N ALA A 68 2.52 -12.08 -15.53
CA ALA A 68 3.74 -12.68 -15.02
C ALA A 68 3.52 -13.46 -13.70
N HIS A 69 2.41 -13.25 -12.98
CA HIS A 69 2.16 -13.78 -11.64
C HIS A 69 1.78 -15.28 -11.57
N GLY A 70 2.31 -16.09 -12.48
CA GLY A 70 2.07 -17.54 -12.55
C GLY A 70 2.83 -18.20 -13.70
N ASP A 71 3.70 -17.45 -14.36
CA ASP A 71 4.56 -17.95 -15.42
C ASP A 71 5.88 -18.42 -14.80
N SER A 72 6.09 -19.74 -14.78
CA SER A 72 7.30 -20.37 -14.24
C SER A 72 8.58 -19.96 -14.99
N ALA A 73 8.46 -19.37 -16.18
CA ALA A 73 9.61 -18.85 -16.92
C ALA A 73 10.12 -17.51 -16.37
N ILE A 74 9.30 -16.79 -15.59
CA ILE A 74 9.69 -15.52 -14.97
C ILE A 74 10.37 -15.81 -13.63
N PRO A 75 11.64 -15.41 -13.44
CA PRO A 75 12.36 -15.65 -12.20
C PRO A 75 11.69 -14.90 -11.04
N GLU A 76 11.55 -15.58 -9.91
CA GLU A 76 11.10 -14.94 -8.67
C GLU A 76 12.13 -13.93 -8.16
N SER A 77 11.66 -12.85 -7.54
CA SER A 77 12.54 -11.87 -6.93
C SER A 77 13.08 -12.39 -5.60
N ASP A 78 14.41 -12.37 -5.46
CA ASP A 78 15.15 -12.60 -4.21
C ASP A 78 15.01 -11.45 -3.20
N ALA A 79 14.42 -10.32 -3.61
CA ALA A 79 14.33 -9.11 -2.82
C ALA A 79 13.10 -9.06 -1.89
N VAL A 80 12.48 -10.22 -1.65
CA VAL A 80 11.34 -10.40 -0.73
C VAL A 80 11.85 -10.99 0.57
N THR A 81 11.59 -10.32 1.70
CA THR A 81 12.04 -10.83 3.00
C THR A 81 11.08 -11.88 3.56
N PRO A 82 11.52 -12.79 4.45
CA PRO A 82 10.62 -13.68 5.18
C PRO A 82 9.51 -12.93 5.93
N PHE A 83 9.80 -11.71 6.41
CA PHE A 83 8.81 -10.84 7.03
C PHE A 83 7.72 -10.40 6.03
N ASP A 84 8.08 -10.06 4.79
CA ASP A 84 7.12 -9.72 3.74
C ASP A 84 6.19 -10.89 3.42
N VAL A 85 6.76 -12.10 3.31
CA VAL A 85 6.00 -13.33 3.08
C VAL A 85 5.05 -13.61 4.25
N ALA A 86 5.54 -13.52 5.49
CA ALA A 86 4.74 -13.72 6.69
C ALA A 86 3.60 -12.70 6.77
N ARG A 87 3.90 -11.42 6.57
CA ARG A 87 2.93 -10.32 6.56
C ARG A 87 1.85 -10.55 5.51
N ASN A 88 2.22 -10.88 4.27
CA ASN A 88 1.27 -11.13 3.20
C ASN A 88 0.42 -12.39 3.48
N THR A 89 1.02 -13.43 4.05
CA THR A 89 0.31 -14.67 4.44
C THR A 89 -0.71 -14.40 5.55
N ILE A 90 -0.33 -13.65 6.59
CA ILE A 90 -1.23 -13.22 7.65
C ILE A 90 -2.35 -12.37 7.07
N HIS A 91 -2.03 -11.37 6.24
CA HIS A 91 -3.01 -10.50 5.60
C HIS A 91 -4.04 -11.32 4.79
N ARG A 92 -3.59 -12.24 3.92
CA ARG A 92 -4.50 -13.11 3.15
C ARG A 92 -5.40 -13.95 4.05
N ARG A 93 -4.86 -14.52 5.13
CA ARG A 93 -5.65 -15.31 6.10
C ARG A 93 -6.69 -14.45 6.82
N LEU A 94 -6.33 -13.23 7.20
CA LEU A 94 -7.25 -12.29 7.84
C LEU A 94 -8.37 -11.87 6.89
N MET A 95 -8.04 -11.54 5.64
CA MET A 95 -9.04 -11.19 4.63
C MET A 95 -9.99 -12.37 4.33
N ALA A 96 -9.48 -13.59 4.20
CA ALA A 96 -10.31 -14.77 3.98
C ALA A 96 -11.27 -15.08 5.14
N ARG A 97 -10.94 -14.65 6.36
CA ARG A 97 -11.78 -14.79 7.56
C ARG A 97 -12.60 -13.54 7.87
N HIS A 98 -12.62 -12.58 6.95
CA HIS A 98 -13.32 -11.33 7.16
C HIS A 98 -14.83 -11.57 7.35
N PRO A 99 -15.50 -10.93 8.33
CA PRO A 99 -16.93 -11.16 8.59
C PRO A 99 -17.86 -10.85 7.41
N ASP A 100 -17.51 -9.85 6.59
CA ASP A 100 -18.19 -9.54 5.33
C ASP A 100 -17.78 -10.53 4.21
N PRO A 101 -18.70 -11.37 3.68
CA PRO A 101 -18.42 -12.33 2.60
C PRO A 101 -17.90 -11.68 1.31
N ARG A 102 -18.27 -10.42 1.06
CA ARG A 102 -17.79 -9.67 -0.11
C ARG A 102 -16.29 -9.40 0.02
N VAL A 103 -15.84 -9.01 1.21
CA VAL A 103 -14.42 -8.79 1.48
C VAL A 103 -13.65 -10.11 1.51
N ALA A 104 -14.24 -11.16 2.11
CA ALA A 104 -13.65 -12.49 2.11
C ALA A 104 -13.44 -13.07 0.69
N SER A 105 -14.31 -12.72 -0.26
CA SER A 105 -14.18 -13.06 -1.69
C SER A 105 -13.25 -12.13 -2.47
N GLY A 106 -12.51 -11.22 -1.81
CA GLY A 106 -11.55 -10.32 -2.44
C GLY A 106 -12.17 -9.05 -3.05
N ASN A 107 -13.46 -8.80 -2.85
CA ASN A 107 -14.10 -7.58 -3.30
C ASN A 107 -14.03 -6.48 -2.22
N SER A 108 -14.04 -5.21 -2.63
CA SER A 108 -14.15 -4.11 -1.67
C SER A 108 -15.49 -4.14 -0.93
N PRO A 109 -15.56 -3.76 0.36
CA PRO A 109 -16.83 -3.72 1.10
C PRO A 109 -17.83 -2.78 0.42
N ARG A 110 -19.12 -3.02 0.64
CA ARG A 110 -20.16 -2.12 0.11
C ARG A 110 -20.01 -0.71 0.67
N LEU A 111 -20.10 0.29 -0.21
CA LEU A 111 -20.16 1.68 0.21
C LEU A 111 -21.41 1.93 1.05
N ILE A 112 -21.22 2.63 2.17
CA ILE A 112 -22.32 3.08 3.05
C ILE A 112 -23.10 4.15 2.31
N SER A 113 -24.43 4.24 2.45
CA SER A 113 -25.19 5.33 1.80
C SER A 113 -24.74 6.71 2.29
N PHE A 114 -24.87 7.73 1.43
CA PHE A 114 -24.67 9.13 1.81
C PHE A 114 -25.86 9.71 2.60
N VAL A 115 -27.03 9.08 2.49
CA VAL A 115 -28.27 9.55 3.15
C VAL A 115 -28.18 9.32 4.65
N ASP A 116 -27.56 8.21 5.07
CA ASP A 116 -27.58 7.77 6.46
C ASP A 116 -26.48 8.42 7.31
N PHE A 117 -25.39 8.87 6.69
CA PHE A 117 -24.20 9.34 7.40
C PHE A 117 -23.42 10.40 6.63
N GLY A 118 -22.94 11.41 7.36
CA GLY A 118 -21.95 12.38 6.84
C GLY A 118 -20.61 11.72 6.47
N THR A 119 -19.78 12.42 5.68
CA THR A 119 -18.52 11.90 5.13
C THR A 119 -17.56 11.36 6.19
N ARG A 120 -17.47 12.01 7.35
CA ARG A 120 -16.58 11.62 8.46
C ARG A 120 -16.99 10.25 9.03
N ALA A 121 -18.26 10.09 9.38
CA ALA A 121 -18.80 8.83 9.93
C ALA A 121 -18.67 7.68 8.93
N ARG A 122 -18.95 7.92 7.64
CA ARG A 122 -18.76 6.88 6.60
C ARG A 122 -17.33 6.40 6.48
N ARG A 123 -16.35 7.32 6.50
CA ARG A 123 -14.93 6.96 6.46
C ARG A 123 -14.53 6.17 7.70
N LEU A 124 -15.03 6.54 8.88
CA LEU A 124 -14.77 5.81 10.12
C LEU A 124 -15.32 4.39 10.06
N LEU A 125 -16.60 4.24 9.71
CA LEU A 125 -17.26 2.93 9.58
C LEU A 125 -16.58 2.05 8.51
N LEU A 126 -16.20 2.63 7.37
CA LEU A 126 -15.45 1.89 6.34
C LEU A 126 -14.11 1.40 6.87
N ARG A 127 -13.37 2.25 7.60
CA ARG A 127 -12.08 1.88 8.21
C ARG A 127 -12.23 0.80 9.28
N ILE A 128 -13.30 0.86 10.08
CA ILE A 128 -13.63 -0.19 11.06
C ILE A 128 -13.87 -1.51 10.32
N ARG A 129 -14.72 -1.50 9.28
CA ARG A 129 -14.99 -2.71 8.47
C ARG A 129 -13.72 -3.33 7.94
N VAL A 130 -12.83 -2.56 7.31
CA VAL A 130 -11.59 -3.11 6.72
C VAL A 130 -10.44 -3.28 7.73
N GLY A 131 -10.69 -3.04 9.03
CA GLY A 131 -9.67 -3.19 10.09
C GLY A 131 -8.51 -2.17 10.04
N CYS A 132 -8.66 -1.08 9.30
CA CYS A 132 -7.65 -0.03 9.15
C CYS A 132 -7.94 1.23 9.99
N VAL A 133 -8.90 1.15 10.91
CA VAL A 133 -9.17 2.24 11.86
C VAL A 133 -7.96 2.47 12.78
N TRP A 134 -7.58 3.74 12.90
CA TRP A 134 -6.55 4.23 13.81
C TRP A 134 -7.22 5.01 14.92
N THR A 135 -7.71 4.27 15.93
CA THR A 135 -8.26 4.88 17.14
C THR A 135 -7.18 5.65 17.90
N ALA A 136 -7.57 6.58 18.78
CA ALA A 136 -6.61 7.34 19.58
C ALA A 136 -5.72 6.40 20.40
N GLU A 137 -6.29 5.37 21.03
CA GLU A 137 -5.54 4.33 21.74
C GLU A 137 -4.51 3.64 20.83
N ARG A 138 -4.91 3.24 19.62
CA ARG A 138 -3.99 2.62 18.65
C ARG A 138 -2.88 3.56 18.20
N ARG A 139 -3.19 4.85 18.00
CA ARG A 139 -2.21 5.88 17.63
C ARG A 139 -1.19 6.11 18.74
N GLN A 140 -1.62 6.16 19.99
CA GLN A 140 -0.72 6.27 21.13
C GLN A 140 0.16 5.02 21.25
N ARG A 141 -0.44 3.83 21.22
CA ARG A 141 0.30 2.56 21.39
C ARG A 141 1.32 2.28 20.28
N ILE A 142 0.98 2.54 19.02
CA ILE A 142 1.86 2.22 17.89
C ILE A 142 2.75 3.40 17.51
N GLY A 143 2.20 4.61 17.51
CA GLY A 143 2.89 5.82 17.04
C GLY A 143 3.48 6.69 18.14
N GLY A 144 3.14 6.45 19.42
CA GLY A 144 3.51 7.33 20.53
C GLY A 144 2.84 8.70 20.46
N VAL A 145 1.76 8.86 19.69
CA VAL A 145 1.10 10.15 19.45
C VAL A 145 -0.20 10.25 20.23
N GLY A 146 -0.31 11.30 21.06
CA GLY A 146 -1.53 11.63 21.82
C GLY A 146 -1.65 10.90 23.16
N ASP A 147 -2.77 11.11 23.82
CA ASP A 147 -3.12 10.58 25.15
C ASP A 147 -3.92 9.26 25.11
N GLY A 148 -4.33 8.83 23.91
CA GLY A 148 -5.13 7.62 23.72
C GLY A 148 -6.63 7.81 23.95
N LEU A 149 -7.06 9.02 24.31
CA LEU A 149 -8.42 9.30 24.76
C LEU A 149 -9.31 9.78 23.61
N CYS A 150 -10.60 9.52 23.75
CA CYS A 150 -11.63 10.03 22.85
C CYS A 150 -11.83 11.52 23.12
N ALA A 151 -11.82 12.32 22.05
CA ALA A 151 -11.97 13.76 22.16
C ALA A 151 -13.36 14.20 22.67
N ASP A 152 -14.38 13.35 22.55
CA ASP A 152 -15.76 13.70 22.88
C ASP A 152 -16.14 13.36 24.34
N CYS A 153 -15.65 12.23 24.87
CA CYS A 153 -16.02 11.75 26.21
C CYS A 153 -14.83 11.57 27.17
N GLY A 154 -13.59 11.66 26.69
CA GLY A 154 -12.39 11.48 27.49
C GLY A 154 -12.06 10.03 27.89
N ALA A 155 -12.89 9.04 27.53
CA ALA A 155 -12.58 7.63 27.75
C ALA A 155 -11.51 7.12 26.76
N LEU A 156 -10.88 5.98 27.03
CA LEU A 156 -9.93 5.36 26.11
C LEU A 156 -10.62 5.01 24.78
N GLU A 157 -10.14 5.56 23.66
CA GLU A 157 -10.78 5.35 22.36
C GLU A 157 -10.34 4.00 21.76
N THR A 158 -11.04 2.93 22.10
CA THR A 158 -10.88 1.60 21.48
C THR A 158 -11.86 1.42 20.31
N VAL A 159 -11.75 0.31 19.57
CA VAL A 159 -12.78 -0.01 18.55
C VAL A 159 -14.13 -0.25 19.20
N ASP A 160 -14.16 -0.94 20.34
CA ASP A 160 -15.40 -1.19 21.09
C ASP A 160 -16.03 0.11 21.62
N HIS A 161 -15.22 1.11 21.96
CA HIS A 161 -15.72 2.44 22.33
C HIS A 161 -16.37 3.18 21.15
N LEU A 162 -15.95 2.91 19.92
CA LEU A 162 -16.50 3.55 18.71
C LEU A 162 -17.78 2.87 18.18
N LEU A 163 -18.13 1.69 18.71
CA LEU A 163 -19.29 0.89 18.31
C LEU A 163 -20.44 1.07 19.31
#